data_AF-A0A536AGZ1-F1
#
_entry.id   AF-A0A536AGZ1-F1
#
_cell.length_a   1.000
_cell.length_b   1.000
_cell.length_c   1.000
_cell.angle_alpha   90.00
_cell.angle_beta   90.00
_cell.angle_gamma   90.00
#
_symmetry.space_group_name_H-M   'P 1'
#
loop_
_entity.id
_entity.type
_entity.pdbx_description
1 polymer ?
#
loop_
_entity_poly.entity_id
_entity_poly.type
_entity_poly.pdbx_seq_one_letter_code
_entity_poly.pdbx_strand_id
1 'polypeptide(L)'
;RVPGEDLPGVIEAINYLRMNSEGNPVPVGKGQKVVVIGGGFTTFDCARTSRRLGADVTVVYRRSRKEMGAHYSEVDDAEHEGIRLEFFAAPVRFVEKNGRVGGVEFQRMALGEPDASGRRRPVPVEGSNFVIECDTAIPAIGQVPNLDFFEREQGVRKTKRETVITNGALMTDRPGVFAGGDVQMGARTVIECVAQGKLAAKAIDRYLAGDDMARVAEEIAEEEAVPELIDIVPYKPEEPQVRMPMLPFKERELSFQLIENGYDKNAAEKEAARCLQCVCPDVGRCHLQRLSLEHGLTDNRFHRAEPVDYHDYEYDFSHDFILRDLNKCINCTQCVRICRDVIGANCYGLMGVGYDSIVTTPWNVSLKYTDCVSCGACAETCPTGALMMRERDLQTYELDIVRCIYCGDCVEVCPHGALGETPNFEMSTYARFGRTVLAKEELAVARTWKPSEDIPLDGHNAPRPPEIRPPGPPRWGA
;
A
#
# COMPACT_ATOMS: atom_id res chain seq x y z
N ARG A 1 -19.27 19.50 28.10
CA ARG A 1 -20.09 18.79 29.10
C ARG A 1 -21.47 19.41 29.12
N VAL A 2 -22.50 18.59 29.26
CA VAL A 2 -23.90 19.05 29.33
C VAL A 2 -24.53 18.60 30.66
N PRO A 3 -25.60 19.25 31.15
CA PRO A 3 -26.25 18.85 32.39
C PRO A 3 -26.70 17.38 32.37
N GLY A 4 -26.48 16.66 33.47
CA GLY A 4 -26.88 15.26 33.64
C GLY A 4 -25.90 14.21 33.08
N GLU A 5 -24.71 14.62 32.65
CA GLU A 5 -23.68 13.70 32.11
C GLU A 5 -23.12 12.72 33.17
N ASP A 6 -23.26 13.04 34.47
CA ASP A 6 -22.85 12.19 35.59
C ASP A 6 -23.96 11.21 36.05
N LEU A 7 -25.10 11.16 35.36
CA LEU A 7 -26.20 10.27 35.72
C LEU A 7 -25.83 8.79 35.51
N PRO A 8 -26.26 7.88 36.40
CA PRO A 8 -26.12 6.45 36.17
C PRO A 8 -26.75 6.04 34.83
N GLY A 9 -25.98 5.31 34.00
CA GLY A 9 -26.37 4.91 32.65
C GLY A 9 -25.83 5.81 31.53
N VAL A 10 -25.22 6.94 31.87
CA VAL A 10 -24.31 7.65 30.95
C VAL A 10 -22.91 7.06 31.12
N ILE A 11 -22.31 6.56 30.04
CA ILE A 11 -21.06 5.80 30.09
C ILE A 11 -20.06 6.39 29.11
N GLU A 12 -18.85 6.64 29.61
CA GLU A 12 -17.74 7.10 28.78
C GLU A 12 -17.35 6.00 27.77
N ALA A 13 -17.20 6.39 26.50
CA ALA A 13 -17.06 5.46 25.38
C ALA A 13 -15.85 4.53 25.48
N ILE A 14 -14.69 5.03 25.94
CA ILE A 14 -13.48 4.20 26.08
C ILE A 14 -13.64 3.19 27.20
N ASN A 15 -14.17 3.60 28.34
CA ASN A 15 -14.48 2.68 29.43
C ASN A 15 -15.49 1.60 29.00
N TYR A 16 -16.51 1.97 28.22
CA TYR A 16 -17.47 1.01 27.66
C TYR A 16 -16.78 -0.05 26.76
N LEU A 17 -15.98 0.40 25.80
CA LEU A 17 -15.26 -0.51 24.89
C LEU A 17 -14.23 -1.36 25.63
N ARG A 18 -13.52 -0.79 26.61
CA ARG A 18 -12.56 -1.50 27.45
C ARG A 18 -13.23 -2.64 28.22
N MET A 19 -14.36 -2.36 28.90
CA MET A 19 -15.10 -3.38 29.63
C MET A 19 -15.47 -4.56 28.72
N ASN A 20 -16.00 -4.29 27.53
CA ASN A 20 -16.35 -5.34 26.58
C ASN A 20 -15.11 -6.14 26.12
N SER A 21 -14.02 -5.43 25.78
CA SER A 21 -12.78 -6.06 25.32
C SER A 21 -12.11 -6.95 26.38
N GLU A 22 -12.26 -6.61 27.66
CA GLU A 22 -11.74 -7.39 28.78
C GLU A 22 -12.68 -8.54 29.20
N GLY A 23 -13.83 -8.70 28.53
CA GLY A 23 -14.84 -9.69 28.88
C GLY A 23 -15.64 -9.35 30.14
N ASN A 24 -15.54 -8.11 30.62
CA ASN A 24 -16.33 -7.64 31.76
C ASN A 24 -17.78 -7.38 31.35
N PRO A 25 -18.76 -7.56 32.26
CA PRO A 25 -20.14 -7.20 31.99
C PRO A 25 -20.28 -5.73 31.63
N VAL A 26 -20.83 -5.43 30.46
CA VAL A 26 -21.21 -4.07 30.07
C VAL A 26 -22.68 -3.80 30.42
N PRO A 27 -23.04 -2.57 30.80
CA PRO A 27 -24.41 -2.16 31.14
C PRO A 27 -25.27 -1.92 29.88
N VAL A 28 -25.20 -2.85 28.93
CA VAL A 28 -26.01 -2.90 27.71
C VAL A 28 -26.43 -4.34 27.49
N GLY A 29 -27.73 -4.57 27.26
CA GLY A 29 -28.29 -5.89 27.05
C GLY A 29 -29.44 -5.90 26.05
N LYS A 30 -29.97 -7.10 25.81
CA LYS A 30 -30.99 -7.36 24.80
C LYS A 30 -32.25 -6.51 25.04
N GLY A 31 -32.69 -5.80 24.01
CA GLY A 31 -33.91 -5.00 24.00
C GLY A 31 -33.79 -3.64 24.69
N GLN A 32 -32.63 -3.27 25.22
CA GLN A 32 -32.39 -1.93 25.74
C GLN A 32 -32.22 -0.91 24.62
N LYS A 33 -32.65 0.33 24.87
CA LYS A 33 -32.46 1.46 23.95
C LYS A 33 -31.14 2.16 24.27
N VAL A 34 -30.22 2.18 23.31
CA VAL A 34 -28.90 2.81 23.46
C VAL A 34 -28.79 4.01 22.53
N VAL A 35 -28.36 5.15 23.06
CA VAL A 35 -28.05 6.35 22.28
C VAL A 35 -26.54 6.60 22.30
N VAL A 36 -25.91 6.59 21.13
CA VAL A 36 -24.47 6.90 21.00
C VAL A 36 -24.32 8.27 20.35
N ILE A 37 -23.56 9.17 20.97
CA ILE A 37 -23.46 10.57 20.53
C ILE A 37 -22.08 10.79 19.91
N GLY A 38 -22.02 11.04 18.60
CA GLY A 38 -20.76 11.23 17.90
C GLY A 38 -20.86 10.90 16.41
N GLY A 39 -19.72 10.85 15.73
CA GLY A 39 -19.64 10.50 14.32
C GLY A 39 -18.25 10.09 13.85
N GLY A 40 -17.42 9.59 14.77
CA GLY A 40 -16.07 9.06 14.49
C GLY A 40 -16.02 7.54 14.67
N PHE A 41 -14.83 6.94 14.51
CA PHE A 41 -14.64 5.49 14.65
C PHE A 41 -15.17 4.95 15.98
N THR A 42 -14.81 5.57 17.11
CA THR A 42 -15.28 5.20 18.45
C THR A 42 -16.81 5.17 18.57
N THR A 43 -17.52 6.05 17.84
CA THR A 43 -18.98 6.08 17.83
C THR A 43 -19.53 4.78 17.24
N PHE A 44 -18.99 4.34 16.10
CA PHE A 44 -19.45 3.13 15.43
C PHE A 44 -18.99 1.87 16.15
N ASP A 45 -17.82 1.86 16.78
CA ASP A 45 -17.39 0.77 17.66
C ASP A 45 -18.39 0.56 18.80
N CYS A 46 -18.78 1.64 19.49
CA CYS A 46 -19.76 1.58 20.57
C CYS A 46 -21.14 1.14 20.06
N ALA A 47 -21.57 1.68 18.92
CA ALA A 47 -22.88 1.41 18.35
C ALA A 47 -23.00 -0.06 17.89
N ARG A 48 -22.02 -0.56 17.13
CA ARG A 48 -22.02 -1.94 16.63
C ARG A 48 -21.79 -2.95 17.75
N THR A 49 -20.98 -2.62 18.76
CA THR A 49 -20.86 -3.45 19.99
C THR A 49 -22.21 -3.53 20.71
N SER A 50 -22.88 -2.40 20.92
CA SER A 50 -24.22 -2.37 21.53
C SER A 50 -25.23 -3.18 20.72
N ARG A 51 -25.17 -3.08 19.39
CA ARG A 51 -26.04 -3.83 18.48
C ARG A 51 -25.82 -5.33 18.58
N ARG A 52 -24.55 -5.78 18.66
CA ARG A 52 -24.16 -7.18 18.87
C ARG A 52 -24.62 -7.73 20.22
N LEU A 53 -24.79 -6.88 21.23
CA LEU A 53 -25.37 -7.26 22.52
C LEU A 53 -26.91 -7.31 22.50
N GLY A 54 -27.52 -7.06 21.35
CA GLY A 54 -28.97 -7.12 21.13
C GLY A 54 -29.73 -5.85 21.51
N ALA A 55 -29.04 -4.72 21.65
CA ALA A 55 -29.68 -3.44 21.89
C ALA A 55 -30.31 -2.84 20.61
N ASP A 56 -31.28 -1.95 20.83
CA ASP A 56 -31.81 -1.05 19.82
C ASP A 56 -31.00 0.26 19.87
N VAL A 57 -30.23 0.53 18.83
CA VAL A 57 -29.17 1.56 18.84
C VAL A 57 -29.54 2.71 17.92
N THR A 58 -29.42 3.93 18.45
CA THR A 58 -29.51 5.17 17.69
C THR A 58 -28.20 5.96 17.84
N VAL A 59 -27.51 6.21 16.73
CA VAL A 59 -26.36 7.11 16.66
C VAL A 59 -26.86 8.51 16.36
N VAL A 60 -26.45 9.50 17.14
CA VAL A 60 -26.85 10.90 16.96
C VAL A 60 -25.64 11.76 16.64
N TYR A 61 -25.69 12.47 15.51
CA TYR A 61 -24.61 13.31 15.03
C TYR A 61 -25.05 14.73 14.69
N ARG A 62 -24.24 15.71 15.09
CA ARG A 62 -24.56 17.14 14.95
C ARG A 62 -24.41 17.70 13.53
N ARG A 63 -23.82 16.95 12.60
CA ARG A 63 -23.61 17.37 11.20
C ARG A 63 -24.27 16.36 10.25
N SER A 64 -24.03 16.50 8.96
CA SER A 64 -24.46 15.52 7.97
C SER A 64 -23.48 14.36 7.88
N ARG A 65 -23.88 13.33 7.12
CA ARG A 65 -23.04 12.18 6.78
C ARG A 65 -21.70 12.58 6.12
N LYS A 66 -21.68 13.63 5.30
CA LYS A 66 -20.47 14.09 4.58
C LYS A 66 -19.37 14.61 5.50
N GLU A 67 -19.73 15.10 6.68
CA GLU A 67 -18.78 15.62 7.66
C GLU A 67 -18.45 14.62 8.78
N MET A 68 -18.85 13.36 8.67
CA MET A 68 -18.49 12.31 9.63
C MET A 68 -16.97 12.07 9.60
N GLY A 69 -16.41 11.74 10.76
CA GLY A 69 -14.99 11.38 10.89
C GLY A 69 -14.71 9.89 10.68
N ALA A 70 -15.75 9.05 10.77
CA ALA A 70 -15.64 7.63 10.47
C ALA A 70 -15.56 7.38 8.96
N HIS A 71 -14.96 6.25 8.58
CA HIS A 71 -14.92 5.83 7.19
C HIS A 71 -16.32 5.47 6.68
N TYR A 72 -16.63 5.76 5.41
CA TYR A 72 -17.97 5.56 4.86
C TYR A 72 -18.45 4.10 4.96
N SER A 73 -17.54 3.13 4.81
CA SER A 73 -17.87 1.70 4.95
C SER A 73 -18.35 1.34 6.35
N GLU A 74 -17.82 1.97 7.41
CA GLU A 74 -18.28 1.75 8.79
C GLU A 74 -19.70 2.28 9.00
N VAL A 75 -20.01 3.41 8.38
CA VAL A 75 -21.35 4.00 8.41
C VAL A 75 -22.35 3.08 7.69
N ASP A 76 -21.97 2.62 6.49
CA ASP A 76 -22.78 1.70 5.69
C ASP A 76 -23.04 0.40 6.45
N ASP A 77 -21.99 -0.24 6.99
CA ASP A 77 -22.10 -1.47 7.74
C ASP A 77 -23.02 -1.32 8.96
N ALA A 78 -22.91 -0.20 9.68
CA ALA A 78 -23.76 0.07 10.84
C ALA A 78 -25.25 0.18 10.45
N GLU A 79 -25.58 0.88 9.37
CA GLU A 79 -26.96 0.97 8.87
C GLU A 79 -27.48 -0.41 8.44
N HIS A 80 -26.66 -1.21 7.76
CA HIS A 80 -27.04 -2.58 7.35
C HIS A 80 -27.23 -3.52 8.53
N GLU A 81 -26.50 -3.33 9.63
CA GLU A 81 -26.71 -4.04 10.90
C GLU A 81 -27.97 -3.56 11.66
N GLY A 82 -28.66 -2.54 11.15
CA GLY A 82 -29.92 -2.01 11.69
C GLY A 82 -29.76 -0.89 12.72
N ILE A 83 -28.61 -0.22 12.74
CA ILE A 83 -28.38 0.95 13.61
C ILE A 83 -29.03 2.18 12.98
N ARG A 84 -29.82 2.93 13.76
CA ARG A 84 -30.48 4.15 13.30
C ARG A 84 -29.52 5.34 13.36
N LEU A 85 -29.44 6.11 12.29
CA LEU A 85 -28.63 7.33 12.25
C LEU A 85 -29.52 8.57 12.31
N GLU A 86 -29.34 9.40 13.33
CA GLU A 86 -30.01 10.68 13.50
C GLU A 86 -29.01 11.82 13.27
N PHE A 87 -29.15 12.52 12.15
CA PHE A 87 -28.29 13.64 11.79
C PHE A 87 -28.84 14.97 12.32
N PHE A 88 -28.00 16.01 12.24
CA PHE A 88 -28.39 17.38 12.55
C PHE A 88 -28.96 17.54 13.96
N ALA A 89 -28.37 16.86 14.94
CA ALA A 89 -28.80 16.92 16.33
C ALA A 89 -27.59 16.94 17.29
N ALA A 90 -27.61 17.83 18.28
CA ALA A 90 -26.60 17.85 19.35
C ALA A 90 -27.26 17.82 20.73
N PRO A 91 -26.64 17.16 21.72
CA PRO A 91 -27.22 17.02 23.04
C PRO A 91 -27.24 18.37 23.78
N VAL A 92 -28.35 18.64 24.46
CA VAL A 92 -28.55 19.81 25.32
C VAL A 92 -28.44 19.41 26.79
N ARG A 93 -29.06 18.28 27.18
CA ARG A 93 -28.97 17.69 28.53
C ARG A 93 -29.41 16.23 28.53
N PHE A 94 -28.96 15.48 29.53
CA PHE A 94 -29.48 14.15 29.83
C PHE A 94 -30.72 14.27 30.72
N VAL A 95 -31.74 13.46 30.43
CA VAL A 95 -33.01 13.46 31.16
C VAL A 95 -32.99 12.34 32.19
N GLU A 96 -33.22 12.68 33.45
CA GLU A 96 -33.30 11.72 34.54
C GLU A 96 -34.68 11.05 34.60
N LYS A 97 -34.68 9.73 34.82
CA LYS A 97 -35.87 8.92 35.11
C LYS A 97 -35.49 7.87 36.16
N ASN A 98 -36.14 7.91 37.32
CA ASN A 98 -35.91 6.97 38.44
C ASN A 98 -34.44 6.89 38.90
N GLY A 99 -33.73 8.03 39.02
CA GLY A 99 -32.34 8.05 39.50
C GLY A 99 -31.29 7.64 38.46
N ARG A 100 -31.67 7.50 37.18
CA ARG A 100 -30.77 7.14 36.08
C ARG A 100 -31.15 7.87 34.79
N VAL A 101 -30.35 7.73 33.74
CA VAL A 101 -30.71 8.26 32.42
C VAL A 101 -31.98 7.55 31.90
N GLY A 102 -32.93 8.35 31.40
CA GLY A 102 -34.14 7.88 30.71
C GLY A 102 -34.26 8.39 29.29
N GLY A 103 -33.35 9.27 28.87
CA GLY A 103 -33.32 9.87 27.55
C GLY A 103 -32.31 11.00 27.45
N VAL A 104 -32.11 11.50 26.23
CA VAL A 104 -31.26 12.66 25.96
C VAL A 104 -32.08 13.70 25.20
N GLU A 105 -32.08 14.94 25.70
CA GLU A 105 -32.67 16.07 24.98
C GLU A 105 -31.65 16.59 23.96
N PHE A 106 -32.08 16.68 22.71
CA PHE A 106 -31.30 17.18 21.58
C PHE A 106 -31.92 18.45 21.03
N GLN A 107 -31.07 19.29 20.43
CA GLN A 107 -31.48 20.44 19.62
C GLN A 107 -31.11 20.19 18.16
N ARG A 108 -31.98 20.60 17.22
CA ARG A 108 -31.67 20.51 15.78
C ARG A 108 -30.57 21.48 15.39
N MET A 109 -29.77 21.06 14.42
CA MET A 109 -28.62 21.79 13.89
C MET A 109 -28.80 22.07 12.40
N ALA A 110 -28.38 23.23 11.93
CA ALA A 110 -28.22 23.55 10.52
C ALA A 110 -26.73 23.66 10.17
N LEU A 111 -26.36 23.46 8.91
CA LEU A 111 -24.98 23.66 8.45
C LEU A 111 -24.75 25.14 8.13
N GLY A 112 -23.78 25.75 8.81
CA GLY A 112 -23.23 27.07 8.50
C GLY A 112 -22.01 26.97 7.58
N GLU A 113 -21.11 27.94 7.74
CA GLU A 113 -19.86 28.02 6.98
C GLU A 113 -18.84 26.94 7.38
N PRO A 114 -17.94 26.53 6.47
CA PRO A 114 -16.81 25.65 6.78
C PRO A 114 -15.94 26.16 7.95
N ASP A 115 -15.50 25.25 8.82
CA ASP A 115 -14.49 25.50 9.84
C ASP A 115 -13.06 25.36 9.28
N ALA A 116 -12.05 25.60 10.12
CA ALA A 116 -10.64 25.47 9.75
C ALA A 116 -10.22 24.04 9.36
N SER A 117 -11.04 23.02 9.66
CA SER A 117 -10.85 21.65 9.19
C SER A 117 -11.58 21.37 7.88
N GLY A 118 -12.16 22.39 7.24
CA GLY A 118 -12.96 22.28 6.02
C GLY A 118 -14.39 21.78 6.23
N ARG A 119 -14.78 21.45 7.48
CA ARG A 119 -16.11 20.88 7.78
C ARG A 119 -17.10 21.97 8.13
N ARG A 120 -18.32 21.91 7.58
CA ARG A 120 -19.36 22.91 7.87
C ARG A 120 -19.70 22.94 9.37
N ARG A 121 -19.75 24.15 9.95
CA ARG A 121 -20.06 24.34 11.36
C ARG A 121 -21.54 24.05 11.63
N PRO A 122 -21.87 23.29 12.69
CA PRO A 122 -23.26 23.13 13.10
C PRO A 122 -23.72 24.41 13.81
N VAL A 123 -24.88 24.94 13.43
CA VAL A 123 -25.53 26.12 14.01
C VAL A 123 -26.85 25.68 14.64
N PRO A 124 -27.10 25.98 15.93
CA PRO A 124 -28.33 25.57 16.61
C PRO A 124 -29.57 26.23 15.99
N VAL A 125 -30.63 25.44 15.83
CA VAL A 125 -31.95 25.93 15.42
C VAL A 125 -32.79 26.16 16.69
N GLU A 126 -33.20 27.39 16.94
CA GLU A 126 -34.00 27.72 18.13
C GLU A 126 -35.39 27.06 18.10
N GLY A 127 -35.90 26.68 19.28
CA GLY A 127 -37.24 26.08 19.42
C GLY A 127 -37.39 24.66 18.86
N SER A 128 -36.28 24.00 18.51
CA SER A 128 -36.27 22.70 17.81
C SER A 128 -35.94 21.50 18.72
N ASN A 129 -36.06 21.67 20.04
CA ASN A 129 -35.66 20.65 20.99
C ASN A 129 -36.57 19.44 20.96
N PHE A 130 -36.00 18.25 21.09
CA PHE A 130 -36.72 16.98 21.15
C PHE A 130 -35.96 15.98 22.04
N VAL A 131 -36.65 14.95 22.51
CA VAL A 131 -36.05 13.93 23.40
C VAL A 131 -36.03 12.59 22.70
N ILE A 132 -34.89 11.90 22.75
CA ILE A 132 -34.78 10.48 22.38
C ILE A 132 -34.68 9.68 23.69
N GLU A 133 -35.65 8.80 23.93
CA GLU A 133 -35.64 7.92 25.10
C GLU A 133 -34.53 6.86 24.97
N CYS A 134 -33.79 6.64 26.06
CA CYS A 134 -32.75 5.63 26.13
C CYS A 134 -32.57 5.11 27.56
N ASP A 135 -32.15 3.86 27.68
CA ASP A 135 -31.74 3.25 28.94
C ASP A 135 -30.25 3.49 29.22
N THR A 136 -29.46 3.64 28.16
CA THR A 136 -28.02 3.88 28.21
C THR A 136 -27.62 4.94 27.18
N ALA A 137 -26.77 5.89 27.56
CA ALA A 137 -26.24 6.90 26.66
C ALA A 137 -24.69 6.89 26.65
N ILE A 138 -24.10 6.90 25.47
CA ILE A 138 -22.64 6.77 25.28
C ILE A 138 -22.12 8.00 24.50
N PRO A 139 -21.62 9.05 25.18
CA PRO A 139 -20.94 10.16 24.52
C PRO A 139 -19.59 9.74 23.96
N ALA A 140 -19.46 9.75 22.63
CA ALA A 140 -18.25 9.44 21.87
C ALA A 140 -17.79 10.68 21.07
N ILE A 141 -17.55 11.78 21.77
CA ILE A 141 -17.30 13.12 21.20
C ILE A 141 -15.81 13.48 21.04
N GLY A 142 -14.92 12.53 21.29
CA GLY A 142 -13.46 12.70 21.23
C GLY A 142 -12.79 12.43 22.57
N GLN A 143 -11.47 12.33 22.54
CA GLN A 143 -10.62 12.03 23.69
C GLN A 143 -9.52 13.08 23.81
N VAL A 144 -9.00 13.25 25.02
CA VAL A 144 -7.83 14.09 25.30
C VAL A 144 -6.80 13.28 26.08
N PRO A 145 -5.50 13.52 25.86
CA PRO A 145 -4.46 12.86 26.65
C PRO A 145 -4.59 13.19 28.14
N ASN A 146 -4.37 12.20 29.01
CA ASN A 146 -4.16 12.47 30.42
C ASN A 146 -2.68 12.82 30.65
N LEU A 147 -2.42 14.08 31.00
CA LEU A 147 -1.08 14.63 31.20
C LEU A 147 -0.86 15.10 32.64
N ASP A 148 -1.64 14.60 33.60
CA ASP A 148 -1.61 15.02 35.01
C ASP A 148 -0.36 14.52 35.75
N PHE A 149 0.44 13.67 35.11
CA PHE A 149 1.67 13.12 35.67
C PHE A 149 2.88 14.05 35.54
N PHE A 150 2.74 15.18 34.83
CA PHE A 150 3.80 16.19 34.75
C PHE A 150 3.27 17.63 34.75
N GLU A 151 4.06 18.49 35.38
CA GLU A 151 3.84 19.91 35.50
C GLU A 151 4.70 20.71 34.51
N ARG A 152 4.32 21.96 34.24
CA ARG A 152 5.00 22.82 33.27
C ARG A 152 6.47 23.08 33.64
N GLU A 153 6.78 23.11 34.93
CA GLU A 153 8.11 23.33 35.50
C GLU A 153 9.10 22.20 35.13
N GLN A 154 8.59 21.03 34.72
CA GLN A 154 9.42 19.91 34.28
C GLN A 154 9.87 20.03 32.82
N GLY A 155 9.70 21.21 32.19
CA GLY A 155 10.20 21.50 30.85
C GLY A 155 9.39 20.86 29.73
N VAL A 156 8.14 20.48 29.96
CA VAL A 156 7.25 19.95 28.91
C VAL A 156 6.03 20.85 28.82
N ARG A 157 5.88 21.57 27.71
CA ARG A 157 4.74 22.46 27.49
C ARG A 157 3.57 21.72 26.83
N LYS A 158 2.36 22.19 27.15
CA LYS A 158 1.10 21.69 26.61
C LYS A 158 0.49 22.75 25.67
N THR A 159 -0.19 22.31 24.60
CA THR A 159 -1.00 23.17 23.74
C THR A 159 -2.32 23.53 24.44
N LYS A 160 -3.11 24.44 23.85
CA LYS A 160 -4.48 24.73 24.33
C LYS A 160 -5.44 23.53 24.25
N ARG A 161 -5.05 22.45 23.56
CA ARG A 161 -5.82 21.21 23.42
C ARG A 161 -5.31 20.10 24.33
N GLU A 162 -4.46 20.42 25.31
CA GLU A 162 -3.84 19.44 26.22
C GLU A 162 -3.02 18.36 25.48
N THR A 163 -2.32 18.74 24.41
CA THR A 163 -1.32 17.90 23.73
C THR A 163 0.09 18.41 23.98
N VAL A 164 1.09 17.54 23.89
CA VAL A 164 2.50 17.91 24.12
C VAL A 164 3.06 18.72 22.96
N ILE A 165 3.81 19.80 23.27
CA ILE A 165 4.52 20.62 22.28
C ILE A 165 5.90 20.02 22.02
N THR A 166 6.26 19.90 20.74
CA THR A 166 7.57 19.46 20.27
C THR A 166 8.10 20.38 19.17
N ASN A 167 9.41 20.34 18.93
CA ASN A 167 10.02 20.88 17.71
C ASN A 167 9.83 19.92 16.51
N GLY A 168 10.40 20.25 15.35
CA GLY A 168 10.34 19.42 14.15
C GLY A 168 11.09 18.08 14.27
N ALA A 169 12.02 17.96 15.22
CA ALA A 169 12.68 16.69 15.57
C ALA A 169 11.93 15.91 16.67
N LEU A 170 10.67 16.29 16.97
CA LEU A 170 9.81 15.64 17.97
C LEU A 170 10.33 15.75 19.42
N MET A 171 11.34 16.59 19.67
CA MET A 171 11.86 16.87 21.01
C MET A 171 11.02 17.94 21.69
N THR A 172 10.72 17.72 22.97
CA THR A 172 10.04 18.70 23.83
C THR A 172 11.01 19.82 24.25
N ASP A 173 10.54 20.78 25.05
CA ASP A 173 11.41 21.82 25.62
C ASP A 173 12.39 21.30 26.67
N ARG A 174 12.22 20.05 27.13
CA ARG A 174 13.16 19.36 28.01
C ARG A 174 14.13 18.56 27.15
N PRO A 175 15.43 18.89 27.16
CA PRO A 175 16.43 18.15 26.41
C PRO A 175 16.39 16.66 26.74
N GLY A 176 16.43 15.83 25.70
CA GLY A 176 16.39 14.36 25.81
C GLY A 176 14.99 13.77 26.05
N VAL A 177 13.92 14.59 26.07
CA VAL A 177 12.53 14.11 26.16
C VAL A 177 11.83 14.37 24.84
N PHE A 178 11.29 13.31 24.24
CA PHE A 178 10.61 13.32 22.94
C PHE A 178 9.14 12.90 23.10
N ALA A 179 8.28 13.32 22.18
CA ALA A 179 6.87 12.94 22.17
C ALA A 179 6.35 12.75 20.74
N GLY A 180 5.50 11.74 20.56
CA GLY A 180 4.86 11.40 19.28
C GLY A 180 3.61 10.56 19.47
N GLY A 181 2.84 10.35 18.40
CA GLY A 181 1.50 9.79 18.38
C GLY A 181 0.44 10.78 18.86
N ASP A 182 -0.69 10.23 19.31
CA ASP A 182 -1.88 10.98 19.73
C ASP A 182 -1.59 12.02 20.84
N VAL A 183 -0.60 11.75 21.69
CA VAL A 183 -0.21 12.67 22.78
C VAL A 183 0.31 14.02 22.24
N GLN A 184 0.84 14.03 21.02
CA GLN A 184 1.43 15.19 20.36
C GLN A 184 0.48 15.75 19.28
N MET A 185 -0.03 14.87 18.40
CA MET A 185 -0.87 15.26 17.26
C MET A 185 -2.36 15.45 17.61
N GLY A 186 -2.79 15.00 18.78
CA GLY A 186 -4.21 14.70 19.06
C GLY A 186 -4.64 13.39 18.39
N ALA A 187 -5.88 12.96 18.59
CA ALA A 187 -6.38 11.69 18.04
C ALA A 187 -6.19 11.58 16.51
N ARG A 188 -5.31 10.66 16.10
CA ARG A 188 -4.92 10.36 14.72
C ARG A 188 -5.07 8.87 14.44
N THR A 189 -4.72 8.46 13.22
CA THR A 189 -4.72 7.04 12.85
C THR A 189 -3.51 6.32 13.44
N VAL A 190 -3.63 5.00 13.59
CA VAL A 190 -2.53 4.15 14.08
C VAL A 190 -1.29 4.29 13.18
N ILE A 191 -1.47 4.36 11.86
CA ILE A 191 -0.35 4.45 10.92
C ILE A 191 0.42 5.76 11.04
N GLU A 192 -0.27 6.89 11.24
CA GLU A 192 0.37 8.19 11.52
C GLU A 192 1.20 8.10 12.83
N CYS A 193 0.66 7.45 13.86
CA CYS A 193 1.38 7.27 15.13
C CYS A 193 2.62 6.39 14.97
N VAL A 194 2.53 5.30 14.20
CA VAL A 194 3.66 4.41 13.90
C VAL A 194 4.74 5.15 13.11
N ALA A 195 4.34 5.95 12.10
CA ALA A 195 5.25 6.78 11.32
C ALA A 195 6.02 7.75 12.23
N GLN A 196 5.31 8.53 13.06
CA GLN A 196 5.93 9.46 13.99
C GLN A 196 6.81 8.75 15.03
N GLY A 197 6.47 7.53 15.43
CA GLY A 197 7.32 6.70 16.28
C GLY A 197 8.67 6.36 15.64
N LYS A 198 8.70 6.07 14.34
CA LYS A 198 9.96 5.85 13.59
C LYS A 198 10.79 7.13 13.50
N LEU A 199 10.15 8.26 13.22
CA LEU A 199 10.82 9.57 13.19
C LEU A 199 11.39 9.95 14.57
N ALA A 200 10.65 9.68 15.65
CA ALA A 200 11.12 9.93 17.00
C ALA A 200 12.32 9.04 17.35
N ALA A 201 12.32 7.77 16.95
CA ALA A 201 13.46 6.88 17.13
C ALA A 201 14.72 7.39 16.40
N LYS A 202 14.57 7.85 15.15
CA LYS A 202 15.64 8.51 14.38
C LYS A 202 16.17 9.75 15.12
N ALA A 203 15.28 10.62 15.60
CA ALA A 203 15.68 11.83 16.33
C ALA A 203 16.39 11.52 17.66
N ILE A 204 15.94 10.51 18.40
CA ILE A 204 16.57 10.04 19.64
C ILE A 204 17.99 9.52 19.37
N ASP A 205 18.17 8.71 18.33
CA ASP A 205 19.50 8.19 17.94
C ASP A 205 20.47 9.34 17.63
N ARG A 206 20.04 10.30 16.81
CA ARG A 206 20.82 11.49 16.45
C ARG A 206 21.13 12.38 17.67
N TYR A 207 20.19 12.51 18.60
CA TYR A 207 20.41 13.23 19.85
C TYR A 207 21.49 12.57 20.72
N LEU A 208 21.45 11.24 20.84
CA LEU A 208 22.45 10.47 21.59
C LEU A 208 23.83 10.50 20.91
N ALA A 209 23.87 10.63 19.58
CA ALA A 209 25.10 10.84 18.82
C ALA A 209 25.70 12.25 18.97
N GLY A 210 24.96 13.19 19.56
CA GLY A 210 25.40 14.57 19.77
C GLY A 210 25.17 15.49 18.56
N ASP A 211 24.28 15.11 17.63
CA ASP A 211 23.94 15.92 16.47
C ASP A 211 23.11 17.17 16.85
N ASP A 212 23.11 18.16 15.97
CA ASP A 212 22.27 19.35 16.10
C ASP A 212 20.80 19.02 15.77
N MET A 213 19.93 19.14 16.78
CA MET A 213 18.50 18.84 16.64
C MET A 213 17.74 19.81 15.73
N ALA A 214 18.26 21.02 15.49
CA ALA A 214 17.67 21.93 14.51
C ALA A 214 17.82 21.36 13.08
N ARG A 215 19.01 20.87 12.76
CA ARG A 215 19.29 20.21 11.48
C ARG A 215 18.51 18.91 11.32
N VAL A 216 18.40 18.11 12.37
CA VAL A 216 17.58 16.87 12.35
C VAL A 216 16.11 17.18 12.07
N ALA A 217 15.59 18.29 12.61
CA ALA A 217 14.23 18.74 12.35
C ALA A 217 14.02 19.10 10.87
N GLU A 218 15.00 19.77 10.24
CA GLU A 218 14.98 20.08 8.81
C GLU A 218 15.02 18.79 7.97
N GLU A 219 15.94 17.86 8.27
CA GLU A 219 16.05 16.56 7.57
C GLU A 219 14.75 15.74 7.67
N ILE A 220 14.08 15.73 8.82
CA ILE A 220 12.77 15.06 8.98
C ILE A 220 11.69 15.77 8.17
N ALA A 221 11.66 17.10 8.17
CA ALA A 221 10.67 17.86 7.41
C ALA A 221 10.82 17.65 5.89
N GLU A 222 12.06 17.50 5.40
CA GLU A 222 12.35 17.18 4.00
C GLU A 222 11.93 15.76 3.62
N GLU A 223 12.11 14.77 4.52
CA GLU A 223 11.71 13.38 4.30
C GLU A 223 10.17 13.22 4.27
N GLU A 224 9.47 13.93 5.17
CA GLU A 224 8.01 13.93 5.24
C GLU A 224 7.35 14.84 4.20
N ALA A 225 8.12 15.67 3.49
CA ALA A 225 7.60 16.47 2.40
C ALA A 225 7.19 15.53 1.27
N VAL A 226 5.88 15.31 1.13
CA VAL A 226 5.32 14.62 -0.04
C VAL A 226 5.73 15.44 -1.26
N PRO A 227 6.60 14.91 -2.13
CA PRO A 227 6.98 15.66 -3.32
C PRO A 227 5.72 15.82 -4.17
N GLU A 228 5.40 17.05 -4.62
CA GLU A 228 4.52 17.26 -5.79
C GLU A 228 5.24 16.85 -7.08
N LEU A 229 6.00 15.76 -7.00
CA LEU A 229 6.81 15.25 -8.07
C LEU A 229 5.90 14.41 -8.95
N ILE A 230 5.79 14.84 -10.20
CA ILE A 230 5.30 14.12 -11.38
C ILE A 230 4.53 12.88 -10.96
N ASP A 231 3.21 12.99 -10.90
CA ASP A 231 2.35 11.82 -10.96
C ASP A 231 2.70 11.19 -12.32
N ILE A 232 3.73 10.30 -12.37
CA ILE A 232 4.25 9.68 -13.60
C ILE A 232 3.21 8.64 -14.00
N VAL A 233 2.05 9.15 -14.41
CA VAL A 233 0.80 8.49 -14.73
C VAL A 233 -0.07 8.21 -13.49
N PRO A 234 -1.27 8.83 -13.38
CA PRO A 234 -2.36 8.22 -12.63
C PRO A 234 -2.71 6.91 -13.35
N TYR A 235 -2.04 5.83 -12.98
CA TYR A 235 -2.29 4.53 -13.59
C TYR A 235 -3.73 4.13 -13.26
N LYS A 236 -4.53 3.95 -14.31
CA LYS A 236 -5.90 3.48 -14.21
C LYS A 236 -5.82 1.96 -14.13
N PRO A 237 -6.02 1.33 -12.95
CA PRO A 237 -6.06 -0.12 -12.90
C PRO A 237 -7.14 -0.63 -13.85
N GLU A 238 -6.77 -1.47 -14.81
CA GLU A 238 -7.70 -2.10 -15.74
C GLU A 238 -8.73 -2.96 -14.99
N GLU A 239 -8.34 -3.48 -13.83
CA GLU A 239 -9.17 -4.33 -12.98
C GLU A 239 -9.64 -3.63 -11.70
N PRO A 240 -10.91 -3.80 -11.30
CA PRO A 240 -11.43 -3.24 -10.06
C PRO A 240 -10.75 -3.86 -8.84
N GLN A 241 -10.66 -3.10 -7.74
CA GLN A 241 -10.16 -3.58 -6.45
C GLN A 241 -10.85 -4.89 -6.06
N VAL A 242 -10.07 -5.89 -5.62
CA VAL A 242 -10.62 -7.14 -5.12
C VAL A 242 -11.31 -6.86 -3.79
N ARG A 243 -12.64 -6.99 -3.73
CA ARG A 243 -13.38 -6.72 -2.49
C ARG A 243 -13.02 -7.73 -1.41
N MET A 244 -12.75 -7.26 -0.20
CA MET A 244 -12.51 -8.10 0.98
C MET A 244 -13.71 -9.03 1.20
N PRO A 245 -13.52 -10.36 1.24
CA PRO A 245 -14.58 -11.27 1.63
C PRO A 245 -15.03 -10.97 3.06
N MET A 246 -16.32 -10.71 3.24
CA MET A 246 -16.89 -10.40 4.55
C MET A 246 -18.02 -11.37 4.92
N LEU A 247 -18.24 -11.55 6.23
CA LEU A 247 -19.42 -12.28 6.71
C LEU A 247 -20.72 -11.63 6.23
N PRO A 248 -21.79 -12.39 5.94
CA PRO A 248 -23.09 -11.83 5.61
C PRO A 248 -23.66 -10.98 6.76
N PHE A 249 -24.34 -9.87 6.45
CA PHE A 249 -24.86 -8.93 7.47
C PHE A 249 -25.69 -9.62 8.57
N LYS A 250 -26.55 -10.57 8.21
CA LYS A 250 -27.38 -11.33 9.17
C LYS A 250 -26.57 -12.13 10.19
N GLU A 251 -25.37 -12.57 9.82
CA GLU A 251 -24.47 -13.31 10.70
C GLU A 251 -23.58 -12.38 11.54
N ARG A 252 -23.44 -11.11 11.11
CA ARG A 252 -22.79 -10.06 11.92
C ARG A 252 -23.68 -9.61 13.06
N GLU A 253 -25.00 -9.64 12.86
CA GLU A 253 -25.98 -9.35 13.90
C GLU A 253 -25.80 -10.32 15.07
N LEU A 254 -25.63 -9.78 16.27
CA LEU A 254 -25.49 -10.55 17.52
C LEU A 254 -24.24 -11.44 17.60
N SER A 255 -23.22 -11.17 16.79
CA SER A 255 -21.99 -11.96 16.74
C SER A 255 -20.74 -11.10 16.88
N PHE A 256 -19.76 -11.60 17.64
CA PHE A 256 -18.41 -11.03 17.75
C PHE A 256 -17.38 -11.79 16.91
N GLN A 257 -17.85 -12.61 15.95
CA GLN A 257 -16.95 -13.26 15.00
C GLN A 257 -16.24 -12.24 14.12
N LEU A 258 -15.04 -12.58 13.68
CA LEU A 258 -14.26 -11.78 12.74
C LEU A 258 -15.06 -11.58 11.45
N ILE A 259 -15.35 -10.32 11.10
CA ILE A 259 -16.20 -9.99 9.95
C ILE A 259 -15.44 -10.01 8.63
N GLU A 260 -14.14 -9.73 8.64
CA GLU A 260 -13.25 -9.75 7.49
C GLU A 260 -12.56 -11.11 7.44
N ASN A 261 -12.89 -11.93 6.44
CA ASN A 261 -12.39 -13.30 6.36
C ASN A 261 -10.97 -13.39 5.76
N GLY A 262 -10.41 -12.26 5.35
CA GLY A 262 -9.16 -12.19 4.60
C GLY A 262 -9.32 -12.65 3.16
N TYR A 263 -8.25 -12.49 2.39
CA TYR A 263 -8.17 -13.00 1.03
C TYR A 263 -7.67 -14.45 1.02
N ASP A 264 -8.17 -15.24 0.07
CA ASP A 264 -7.46 -16.45 -0.34
C ASP A 264 -6.17 -16.08 -1.08
N LYS A 265 -5.29 -17.08 -1.30
CA LYS A 265 -4.00 -16.86 -1.96
C LYS A 265 -4.13 -16.15 -3.32
N ASN A 266 -5.11 -16.53 -4.14
CA ASN A 266 -5.28 -16.00 -5.49
C ASN A 266 -5.78 -14.55 -5.45
N ALA A 267 -6.77 -14.26 -4.62
CA ALA A 267 -7.27 -12.92 -4.38
C ALA A 267 -6.19 -12.00 -3.80
N ALA A 268 -5.37 -12.51 -2.87
CA ALA A 268 -4.26 -11.78 -2.29
C ALA A 268 -3.19 -11.44 -3.33
N GLU A 269 -2.79 -12.41 -4.17
CA GLU A 269 -1.83 -12.21 -5.26
C GLU A 269 -2.33 -11.19 -6.28
N LYS A 270 -3.62 -11.24 -6.65
CA LYS A 270 -4.24 -10.26 -7.55
C LYS A 270 -4.27 -8.85 -6.96
N GLU A 271 -4.74 -8.70 -5.72
CA GLU A 271 -4.82 -7.39 -5.08
C GLU A 271 -3.42 -6.81 -4.80
N ALA A 272 -2.44 -7.65 -4.47
CA ALA A 272 -1.05 -7.25 -4.34
C ALA A 272 -0.45 -6.82 -5.68
N ALA A 273 -0.68 -7.58 -6.76
CA ALA A 273 -0.25 -7.21 -8.11
C ALA A 273 -0.86 -5.86 -8.52
N ARG A 274 -2.16 -5.65 -8.26
CA ARG A 274 -2.83 -4.36 -8.47
C ARG A 274 -2.19 -3.22 -7.67
N CYS A 275 -1.89 -3.44 -6.38
CA CYS A 275 -1.24 -2.44 -5.53
C CYS A 275 0.20 -2.10 -5.99
N LEU A 276 0.95 -3.08 -6.48
CA LEU A 276 2.32 -2.90 -6.97
C LEU A 276 2.39 -2.20 -8.34
N GLN A 277 1.28 -2.05 -9.06
CA GLN A 277 1.24 -1.37 -10.36
C GLN A 277 1.55 0.13 -10.27
N CYS A 278 1.24 0.79 -9.16
CA CYS A 278 1.50 2.23 -8.97
C CYS A 278 2.89 2.52 -8.40
N VAL A 279 3.67 1.49 -8.07
CA VAL A 279 4.98 1.67 -7.45
C VAL A 279 6.06 1.65 -8.54
N CYS A 280 6.86 2.72 -8.61
CA CYS A 280 8.08 2.72 -9.39
C CYS A 280 8.92 1.48 -9.01
N PRO A 281 9.32 0.61 -9.96
CA PRO A 281 10.09 -0.61 -9.66
C PRO A 281 11.41 -0.34 -8.92
N ASP A 282 11.90 0.90 -8.98
CA ASP A 282 13.12 1.35 -8.31
C ASP A 282 12.92 1.70 -6.82
N VAL A 283 11.68 1.65 -6.29
CA VAL A 283 11.30 1.70 -4.85
C VAL A 283 12.21 2.60 -4.00
N GLY A 284 12.13 3.91 -4.20
CA GLY A 284 12.92 4.89 -3.43
C GLY A 284 14.39 5.03 -3.84
N ARG A 285 14.84 4.35 -4.89
CA ARG A 285 16.17 4.55 -5.52
C ARG A 285 16.13 5.39 -6.79
N CYS A 286 14.94 5.90 -7.16
CA CYS A 286 14.74 6.69 -8.36
C CYS A 286 15.74 7.85 -8.42
N HIS A 287 16.66 7.76 -9.38
CA HIS A 287 17.73 8.75 -9.54
C HIS A 287 17.15 10.14 -9.82
N LEU A 288 16.07 10.23 -10.60
CA LEU A 288 15.37 11.48 -10.88
C LEU A 288 14.75 12.09 -9.62
N GLN A 289 14.12 11.27 -8.78
CA GLN A 289 13.52 11.71 -7.51
C GLN A 289 14.60 12.25 -6.57
N ARG A 290 15.71 11.51 -6.40
CA ARG A 290 16.85 11.95 -5.59
C ARG A 290 17.41 13.29 -6.07
N LEU A 291 17.71 13.40 -7.38
CA LEU A 291 18.24 14.64 -7.95
C LEU A 291 17.24 15.80 -7.86
N SER A 292 15.95 15.52 -8.02
CA SER A 292 14.92 16.55 -7.87
C SER A 292 14.90 17.11 -6.44
N LEU A 293 14.95 16.24 -5.43
CA LEU A 293 15.03 16.66 -4.02
C LEU A 293 16.33 17.45 -3.75
N GLU A 294 17.48 16.92 -4.17
CA GLU A 294 18.79 17.56 -3.97
C GLU A 294 18.88 18.96 -4.60
N HIS A 295 18.19 19.19 -5.72
CA HIS A 295 18.18 20.45 -6.43
C HIS A 295 16.94 21.31 -6.19
N GLY A 296 16.05 20.91 -5.27
CA GLY A 296 14.81 21.64 -4.96
C GLY A 296 13.84 21.74 -6.15
N LEU A 297 13.87 20.78 -7.07
CA LEU A 297 13.00 20.70 -8.25
C LEU A 297 11.70 19.95 -7.92
N THR A 298 11.01 20.36 -6.85
CA THR A 298 9.82 19.69 -6.32
C THR A 298 8.51 20.12 -6.99
N ASP A 299 8.57 21.10 -7.89
CA ASP A 299 7.43 21.61 -8.66
C ASP A 299 7.70 21.48 -10.16
N ASN A 300 6.69 21.03 -10.92
CA ASN A 300 6.73 20.97 -12.36
C ASN A 300 5.75 21.98 -12.96
N ARG A 301 6.25 23.17 -13.29
CA ARG A 301 5.49 24.24 -13.97
C ARG A 301 4.80 23.85 -15.29
N PHE A 302 5.17 22.70 -15.87
CA PHE A 302 4.61 22.17 -17.11
C PHE A 302 3.57 21.08 -16.89
N HIS A 303 3.35 20.65 -15.64
CA HIS A 303 2.36 19.65 -15.27
C HIS A 303 1.25 20.34 -14.47
N ARG A 304 0.05 20.43 -15.02
CA ARG A 304 -1.15 20.78 -14.25
C ARG A 304 -1.85 19.48 -13.88
N ALA A 305 -2.42 19.41 -12.69
CA ALA A 305 -3.17 18.25 -12.21
C ALA A 305 -4.47 17.95 -13.01
N GLU A 306 -4.65 18.57 -14.19
CA GLU A 306 -5.79 18.32 -15.06
C GLU A 306 -5.50 17.16 -16.03
N PRO A 307 -6.48 16.29 -16.33
CA PRO A 307 -6.28 15.06 -17.11
C PRO A 307 -5.85 15.23 -18.58
N VAL A 308 -5.60 16.46 -19.03
CA VAL A 308 -5.26 16.81 -20.41
C VAL A 308 -3.75 16.88 -20.66
N ASP A 309 -2.93 16.84 -19.59
CA ASP A 309 -1.48 17.01 -19.70
C ASP A 309 -0.69 15.69 -19.76
N TYR A 310 -1.33 14.52 -19.65
CA TYR A 310 -0.64 13.23 -19.82
C TYR A 310 -0.88 12.66 -21.22
N HIS A 311 0.18 12.12 -21.82
CA HIS A 311 0.01 11.22 -22.95
C HIS A 311 -0.52 9.88 -22.43
N ASP A 312 -1.44 9.27 -23.18
CA ASP A 312 -2.00 7.95 -22.91
C ASP A 312 -1.55 7.01 -24.03
N TYR A 313 -0.26 6.67 -24.02
CA TYR A 313 0.33 5.73 -24.95
C TYR A 313 0.03 4.30 -24.51
N GLU A 314 -0.34 3.44 -25.45
CA GLU A 314 -0.42 2.01 -25.19
C GLU A 314 0.98 1.45 -24.88
N TYR A 315 1.03 0.48 -23.97
CA TYR A 315 2.23 -0.29 -23.71
C TYR A 315 2.63 -1.09 -24.96
N ASP A 316 3.88 -0.91 -25.41
CA ASP A 316 4.41 -1.65 -26.56
C ASP A 316 5.14 -2.92 -26.07
N PHE A 317 4.42 -4.04 -26.22
CA PHE A 317 4.88 -5.41 -25.96
C PHE A 317 5.36 -6.15 -27.21
N SER A 318 5.50 -5.46 -28.35
CA SER A 318 5.74 -6.11 -29.65
C SER A 318 7.15 -6.71 -29.78
N HIS A 319 8.10 -6.28 -28.95
CA HIS A 319 9.45 -6.84 -28.90
C HIS A 319 9.54 -7.97 -27.85
N ASP A 320 10.25 -9.04 -28.20
CA ASP A 320 10.29 -10.27 -27.39
C ASP A 320 11.03 -10.07 -26.05
N PHE A 321 11.90 -9.06 -25.96
CA PHE A 321 12.77 -8.85 -24.78
C PHE A 321 12.65 -7.49 -24.10
N ILE A 322 12.05 -6.49 -24.76
CA ILE A 322 12.05 -5.10 -24.31
C ILE A 322 10.60 -4.64 -24.22
N LEU A 323 10.18 -4.23 -23.03
CA LEU A 323 8.92 -3.54 -22.79
C LEU A 323 9.15 -2.05 -22.96
N ARG A 324 8.28 -1.39 -23.74
CA ARG A 324 8.31 0.06 -23.96
C ARG A 324 7.04 0.69 -23.39
N ASP A 325 7.21 1.59 -22.42
CA ASP A 325 6.16 2.37 -21.79
C ASP A 325 6.49 3.86 -21.97
N LEU A 326 5.98 4.45 -23.06
CA LEU A 326 6.29 5.83 -23.41
C LEU A 326 5.67 6.85 -22.44
N ASN A 327 4.69 6.45 -21.63
CA ASN A 327 4.11 7.32 -20.61
C ASN A 327 5.13 7.71 -19.52
N LYS A 328 6.19 6.91 -19.36
CA LYS A 328 7.32 7.19 -18.45
C LYS A 328 8.47 7.94 -19.13
N CYS A 329 8.41 8.19 -20.43
CA CYS A 329 9.54 8.73 -21.19
C CYS A 329 9.69 10.25 -20.97
N ILE A 330 10.82 10.68 -20.42
CA ILE A 330 11.17 12.10 -20.25
C ILE A 330 12.00 12.68 -21.41
N ASN A 331 12.08 11.98 -22.54
CA ASN A 331 12.83 12.38 -23.73
C ASN A 331 14.32 12.73 -23.48
N CYS A 332 14.96 12.09 -22.50
CA CYS A 332 16.37 12.34 -22.16
C CYS A 332 17.37 11.85 -23.22
N THR A 333 16.93 11.03 -24.18
CA THR A 333 17.69 10.44 -25.29
C THR A 333 18.87 9.53 -24.91
N GLN A 334 18.95 9.07 -23.66
CA GLN A 334 20.03 8.16 -23.24
C GLN A 334 19.98 6.82 -24.01
N CYS A 335 18.79 6.26 -24.20
CA CYS A 335 18.57 5.05 -25.00
C CYS A 335 18.94 5.22 -26.48
N VAL A 336 18.76 6.40 -27.07
CA VAL A 336 19.18 6.73 -28.43
C VAL A 336 20.71 6.72 -28.52
N ARG A 337 21.37 7.41 -27.59
CA ARG A 337 22.83 7.53 -27.56
C ARG A 337 23.51 6.19 -27.30
N ILE A 338 23.07 5.41 -26.31
CA ILE A 338 23.68 4.09 -26.03
C ILE A 338 23.52 3.12 -27.21
N CYS A 339 22.35 3.13 -27.86
CA CYS A 339 22.07 2.23 -28.97
C CYS A 339 22.88 2.57 -30.22
N ARG A 340 23.11 3.86 -30.48
CA ARG A 340 23.91 4.33 -31.62
C ARG A 340 25.41 4.30 -31.35
N ASP A 341 25.85 4.88 -30.24
CA ASP A 341 27.26 5.23 -30.01
C ASP A 341 28.06 4.09 -29.35
N VAL A 342 27.40 3.20 -28.61
CA VAL A 342 28.06 2.08 -27.91
C VAL A 342 27.73 0.73 -28.53
N ILE A 343 26.44 0.44 -28.74
CA ILE A 343 26.03 -0.85 -29.32
C ILE A 343 26.19 -0.86 -30.85
N GLY A 344 26.03 0.29 -31.51
CA GLY A 344 26.12 0.42 -32.97
C GLY A 344 24.87 -0.02 -33.75
N ALA A 345 23.81 -0.48 -33.07
CA ALA A 345 22.57 -0.93 -33.69
C ALA A 345 21.65 0.22 -34.13
N ASN A 346 21.77 1.40 -33.50
CA ASN A 346 21.08 2.65 -33.87
C ASN A 346 19.57 2.50 -34.11
N CYS A 347 18.88 1.72 -33.26
CA CYS A 347 17.47 1.37 -33.45
C CYS A 347 16.48 2.43 -32.97
N TYR A 348 16.94 3.44 -32.22
CA TYR A 348 16.09 4.49 -31.65
C TYR A 348 16.43 5.87 -32.22
N GLY A 349 15.43 6.73 -32.30
CA GLY A 349 15.51 8.14 -32.65
C GLY A 349 14.40 8.95 -31.99
N LEU A 350 14.30 10.22 -32.33
CA LEU A 350 13.21 11.10 -31.92
C LEU A 350 12.28 11.35 -33.11
N MET A 351 10.98 11.26 -32.86
CA MET A 351 9.93 11.61 -33.81
C MET A 351 9.00 12.65 -33.16
N GLY A 352 8.54 13.63 -33.93
CA GLY A 352 7.68 14.71 -33.43
C GLY A 352 8.46 15.96 -33.01
N VAL A 353 7.73 16.95 -32.48
CA VAL A 353 8.26 18.26 -32.07
C VAL A 353 7.60 18.72 -30.77
N GLY A 354 8.34 19.47 -29.95
CA GLY A 354 7.79 20.04 -28.72
C GLY A 354 7.40 18.98 -27.68
N TYR A 355 6.25 19.16 -27.04
CA TYR A 355 5.75 18.23 -26.01
C TYR A 355 5.45 16.85 -26.59
N ASP A 356 5.01 16.77 -27.84
CA ASP A 356 4.64 15.52 -28.51
C ASP A 356 5.83 14.76 -29.13
N SER A 357 7.07 15.12 -28.76
CA SER A 357 8.23 14.36 -29.19
C SER A 357 8.25 13.01 -28.49
N ILE A 358 8.42 11.92 -29.24
CA ILE A 358 8.55 10.57 -28.71
C ILE A 358 9.88 9.95 -29.11
N VAL A 359 10.47 9.20 -28.18
CA VAL A 359 11.58 8.31 -28.52
C VAL A 359 11.03 7.04 -29.15
N THR A 360 11.31 6.84 -30.43
CA THR A 360 10.81 5.69 -31.17
C THR A 360 11.79 5.18 -32.23
N THR A 361 11.44 4.09 -32.88
CA THR A 361 12.23 3.49 -33.96
C THR A 361 12.04 4.27 -35.27
N PRO A 362 12.94 4.11 -36.26
CA PRO A 362 12.68 4.61 -37.62
C PRO A 362 11.32 4.14 -38.12
N TRP A 363 10.50 5.08 -38.62
CA TRP A 363 9.13 4.83 -39.09
C TRP A 363 8.13 4.32 -38.02
N ASN A 364 8.48 4.43 -36.73
CA ASN A 364 7.63 4.04 -35.60
C ASN A 364 7.14 2.58 -35.69
N VAL A 365 8.00 1.68 -36.17
CA VAL A 365 7.72 0.24 -36.22
C VAL A 365 8.10 -0.45 -34.91
N SER A 366 7.61 -1.68 -34.70
CA SER A 366 8.12 -2.50 -33.60
C SER A 366 9.65 -2.61 -33.66
N LEU A 367 10.29 -2.57 -32.49
CA LEU A 367 11.72 -2.80 -32.36
C LEU A 367 12.14 -4.16 -32.96
N LYS A 368 11.21 -5.12 -33.05
CA LYS A 368 11.41 -6.44 -33.67
C LYS A 368 11.75 -6.36 -35.16
N TYR A 369 11.32 -5.30 -35.83
CA TYR A 369 11.57 -5.06 -37.25
C TYR A 369 12.75 -4.11 -37.50
N THR A 370 13.58 -3.88 -36.48
CA THR A 370 14.80 -3.07 -36.57
C THR A 370 16.05 -3.95 -36.40
N ASP A 371 17.23 -3.36 -36.54
CA ASP A 371 18.52 -4.04 -36.31
C ASP A 371 18.81 -4.33 -34.81
N CYS A 372 17.77 -4.38 -33.98
CA CYS A 372 17.89 -4.60 -32.54
C CYS A 372 18.45 -5.99 -32.25
N VAL A 373 19.59 -6.03 -31.58
CA VAL A 373 20.24 -7.28 -31.13
C VAL A 373 19.80 -7.72 -29.73
N SER A 374 18.77 -7.08 -29.16
CA SER A 374 18.20 -7.45 -27.84
C SER A 374 19.19 -7.43 -26.67
N CYS A 375 20.21 -6.56 -26.72
CA CYS A 375 21.26 -6.48 -25.70
C CYS A 375 20.80 -5.92 -24.33
N GLY A 376 19.66 -5.23 -24.26
CA GLY A 376 19.13 -4.67 -23.01
C GLY A 376 19.74 -3.34 -22.55
N ALA A 377 20.80 -2.84 -23.20
CA ALA A 377 21.48 -1.60 -22.79
C ALA A 377 20.55 -0.37 -22.72
N CYS A 378 19.51 -0.32 -23.56
CA CYS A 378 18.53 0.76 -23.53
C CYS A 378 17.63 0.73 -22.28
N ALA A 379 17.31 -0.47 -21.77
CA ALA A 379 16.55 -0.65 -20.54
C ALA A 379 17.42 -0.33 -19.33
N GLU A 380 18.67 -0.77 -19.35
CA GLU A 380 19.63 -0.56 -18.27
C GLU A 380 19.99 0.92 -18.06
N THR A 381 20.07 1.70 -19.14
CA THR A 381 20.32 3.15 -19.03
C THR A 381 19.06 3.98 -18.77
N CYS A 382 17.85 3.40 -18.84
CA CYS A 382 16.62 4.19 -18.79
C CYS A 382 16.37 4.71 -17.36
N PRO A 383 16.37 6.03 -17.12
CA PRO A 383 16.31 6.57 -15.77
C PRO A 383 14.90 6.56 -15.18
N THR A 384 13.88 6.35 -16.01
CA THR A 384 12.46 6.40 -15.62
C THR A 384 11.73 5.08 -15.81
N GLY A 385 12.41 4.04 -16.31
CA GLY A 385 11.78 2.76 -16.63
C GLY A 385 10.82 2.83 -17.82
N ALA A 386 10.95 3.81 -18.71
CA ALA A 386 10.21 3.84 -19.99
C ALA A 386 10.63 2.70 -20.93
N LEU A 387 11.84 2.18 -20.78
CA LEU A 387 12.34 0.98 -21.43
C LEU A 387 12.74 0.01 -20.32
N MET A 388 12.20 -1.19 -20.34
CA MET A 388 12.46 -2.22 -19.33
C MET A 388 12.72 -3.56 -19.99
N MET A 389 13.48 -4.42 -19.29
CA MET A 389 13.51 -5.84 -19.65
C MET A 389 12.12 -6.41 -19.38
N ARG A 390 11.54 -7.06 -20.39
CA ARG A 390 10.26 -7.74 -20.23
C ARG A 390 10.45 -8.94 -19.31
N GLU A 391 9.57 -9.08 -18.33
CA GLU A 391 9.52 -10.26 -17.48
C GLU A 391 9.23 -11.49 -18.33
N ARG A 392 10.11 -12.49 -18.27
CA ARG A 392 10.01 -13.68 -19.11
C ARG A 392 9.50 -14.84 -18.28
N ASP A 393 8.35 -15.37 -18.64
CA ASP A 393 7.95 -16.71 -18.20
C ASP A 393 8.38 -17.75 -19.23
N LEU A 394 9.69 -18.04 -19.25
CA LEU A 394 10.27 -19.04 -20.16
C LEU A 394 9.91 -20.44 -19.66
N GLN A 395 8.95 -21.08 -20.31
CA GLN A 395 8.50 -22.44 -20.00
C GLN A 395 9.40 -23.50 -20.65
N THR A 396 9.98 -23.21 -21.81
CA THR A 396 10.85 -24.12 -22.57
C THR A 396 12.04 -23.39 -23.19
N TYR A 397 13.13 -24.12 -23.39
CA TYR A 397 14.36 -23.67 -24.03
C TYR A 397 14.66 -24.61 -25.20
N GLU A 398 14.87 -24.05 -26.38
CA GLU A 398 15.21 -24.82 -27.58
C GLU A 398 16.66 -24.55 -28.00
N LEU A 399 17.46 -25.62 -28.06
CA LEU A 399 18.83 -25.61 -28.54
C LEU A 399 18.87 -26.32 -29.90
N ASP A 400 19.15 -25.60 -30.98
CA ASP A 400 19.34 -26.21 -32.30
C ASP A 400 20.72 -26.84 -32.41
N ILE A 401 20.82 -28.09 -31.95
CA ILE A 401 22.06 -28.88 -31.94
C ILE A 401 22.53 -29.18 -33.38
N VAL A 402 21.65 -29.13 -34.39
CA VAL A 402 22.02 -29.35 -35.79
C VAL A 402 22.89 -28.19 -36.32
N ARG A 403 22.64 -26.98 -35.81
CA ARG A 403 23.43 -25.77 -36.14
C ARG A 403 24.66 -25.57 -35.26
N CYS A 404 24.76 -26.27 -34.13
CA CYS A 404 25.92 -26.21 -33.27
C CYS A 404 27.15 -26.80 -33.98
N ILE A 405 28.22 -26.00 -34.09
CA ILE A 405 29.51 -26.42 -34.66
C ILE A 405 30.56 -26.72 -33.60
N TYR A 406 30.17 -26.74 -32.32
CA TYR A 406 31.06 -26.96 -31.18
C TYR A 406 32.18 -25.90 -31.08
N CYS A 407 31.89 -24.63 -31.39
CA CYS A 407 32.89 -23.55 -31.30
C CYS A 407 33.17 -23.08 -29.86
N GLY A 408 32.28 -23.36 -28.91
CA GLY A 408 32.43 -22.92 -27.51
C GLY A 408 32.02 -21.46 -27.24
N ASP A 409 31.76 -20.65 -28.28
CA ASP A 409 31.46 -19.22 -28.12
C ASP A 409 30.29 -18.95 -27.17
N CYS A 410 29.24 -19.79 -27.20
CA CYS A 410 28.08 -19.62 -26.32
C CYS A 410 28.39 -19.82 -24.83
N VAL A 411 29.43 -20.60 -24.49
CA VAL A 411 29.94 -20.78 -23.12
C VAL A 411 30.70 -19.52 -22.69
N GLU A 412 31.62 -19.07 -23.54
CA GLU A 412 32.46 -17.89 -23.29
C GLU A 412 31.66 -16.59 -23.16
N VAL A 413 30.65 -16.39 -24.02
CA VAL A 413 29.84 -15.16 -24.00
C VAL A 413 28.72 -15.19 -22.96
N CYS A 414 28.51 -16.29 -22.24
CA CYS A 414 27.41 -16.40 -21.27
C CYS A 414 27.73 -15.57 -20.01
N PRO A 415 27.05 -14.44 -19.76
CA PRO A 415 27.41 -13.56 -18.65
C PRO A 415 27.01 -14.14 -17.27
N HIS A 416 26.19 -15.20 -17.27
CA HIS A 416 25.68 -15.84 -16.06
C HIS A 416 26.30 -17.22 -15.79
N GLY A 417 27.21 -17.69 -16.67
CA GLY A 417 27.78 -19.05 -16.55
C GLY A 417 26.74 -20.17 -16.64
N ALA A 418 25.64 -19.94 -17.35
CA ALA A 418 24.54 -20.91 -17.50
C ALA A 418 24.91 -22.09 -18.42
N LEU A 419 25.98 -21.94 -19.21
CA LEU A 419 26.56 -22.98 -20.06
C LEU A 419 28.01 -23.19 -19.63
N GLY A 420 28.47 -24.44 -19.62
CA GLY A 420 29.83 -24.79 -19.24
C GLY A 420 30.32 -26.02 -20.00
N GLU A 421 31.61 -26.06 -20.32
CA GLU A 421 32.25 -27.25 -20.88
C GLU A 421 32.48 -28.27 -19.77
N THR A 422 32.05 -29.52 -19.99
CA THR A 422 32.35 -30.62 -19.07
C THR A 422 33.56 -31.40 -19.58
N PRO A 423 34.42 -31.94 -18.69
CA PRO A 423 35.57 -32.76 -19.10
C PRO A 423 35.17 -34.07 -19.81
N ASN A 424 33.89 -34.44 -19.74
CA ASN A 424 33.31 -35.60 -20.40
C ASN A 424 32.88 -35.27 -21.83
N PHE A 425 33.78 -34.77 -22.67
CA PHE A 425 33.45 -34.52 -24.09
C PHE A 425 32.99 -35.80 -24.82
N GLU A 426 33.34 -36.99 -24.30
CA GLU A 426 32.87 -38.29 -24.79
C GLU A 426 31.41 -38.58 -24.44
N MET A 427 30.82 -37.86 -23.47
CA MET A 427 29.38 -37.86 -23.17
C MET A 427 28.62 -36.76 -23.94
N SER A 428 29.32 -35.93 -24.74
CA SER A 428 28.66 -35.07 -25.72
C SER A 428 27.90 -35.96 -26.69
N THR A 429 26.61 -35.71 -26.88
CA THR A 429 25.86 -36.44 -27.90
C THR A 429 26.32 -35.98 -29.30
N TYR A 430 27.05 -36.83 -30.02
CA TYR A 430 27.31 -36.64 -31.45
C TYR A 430 26.07 -36.88 -32.32
N ALA A 431 25.00 -37.43 -31.73
CA ALA A 431 23.73 -37.53 -32.42
C ALA A 431 23.13 -36.12 -32.53
N ARG A 432 23.17 -35.57 -33.76
CA ARG A 432 22.43 -34.35 -34.16
C ARG A 432 20.90 -34.49 -34.02
N PHE A 433 20.42 -35.64 -33.53
CA PHE A 433 19.03 -35.98 -33.37
C PHE A 433 18.80 -36.49 -31.95
N GLY A 434 18.38 -35.56 -31.09
CA GLY A 434 18.02 -35.76 -29.69
C GLY A 434 17.06 -34.65 -29.26
N ARG A 435 16.43 -34.77 -28.08
CA ARG A 435 15.43 -33.80 -27.59
C ARG A 435 16.10 -32.42 -27.44
N THR A 436 15.79 -31.49 -28.35
CA THR A 436 16.34 -30.12 -28.42
C THR A 436 15.54 -29.12 -27.59
N VAL A 437 14.37 -29.51 -27.12
CA VAL A 437 13.48 -28.69 -26.27
C VAL A 437 13.58 -29.20 -24.84
N LEU A 438 14.10 -28.35 -23.96
CA LEU A 438 14.23 -28.57 -22.52
C LEU A 438 13.17 -27.76 -21.79
N ALA A 439 12.42 -28.40 -20.89
CA ALA A 439 11.52 -27.68 -19.99
C ALA A 439 12.31 -26.92 -18.92
N LYS A 440 11.76 -25.82 -18.39
CA LYS A 440 12.38 -25.01 -17.32
C LYS A 440 12.79 -25.86 -16.11
N GLU A 441 11.96 -26.83 -15.74
CA GLU A 441 12.19 -27.75 -14.64
C GLU A 441 13.35 -28.72 -14.92
N GLU A 442 13.55 -29.11 -16.17
CA GLU A 442 14.65 -29.99 -16.61
C GLU A 442 16.01 -29.29 -16.49
N LEU A 443 16.07 -27.95 -16.61
CA LEU A 443 17.28 -27.15 -16.39
C LEU A 443 17.53 -26.83 -14.90
N ALA A 444 16.46 -26.75 -14.09
CA ALA A 444 16.54 -26.43 -12.67
C ALA A 444 17.09 -27.57 -11.80
N VAL A 445 17.24 -28.79 -12.34
CA VAL A 445 17.80 -29.96 -11.62
C VAL A 445 19.32 -30.06 -11.71
N ALA A 446 20.05 -29.02 -12.13
CA ALA A 446 21.50 -28.94 -11.95
C ALA A 446 21.88 -28.63 -10.49
N ARG A 447 21.24 -29.28 -9.51
CA ARG A 447 21.71 -29.25 -8.12
C ARG A 447 22.88 -30.22 -8.01
N THR A 448 24.08 -29.66 -7.95
CA THR A 448 25.31 -30.30 -7.47
C THR A 448 25.70 -31.60 -8.19
N TRP A 449 26.19 -31.53 -9.43
CA TRP A 449 27.21 -32.49 -9.82
C TRP A 449 28.56 -31.98 -9.31
N LYS A 450 28.92 -32.33 -8.07
CA LYS A 450 30.34 -32.39 -7.72
C LYS A 450 30.89 -33.61 -8.47
N PRO A 451 32.04 -33.50 -9.17
CA PRO A 451 32.74 -34.69 -9.62
C PRO A 451 32.94 -35.53 -8.35
N SER A 452 32.25 -36.67 -8.24
CA SER A 452 32.49 -37.58 -7.14
C SER A 452 33.97 -37.94 -7.21
N GLU A 453 34.70 -37.71 -6.13
CA GLU A 453 36.14 -37.99 -6.00
C GLU A 453 36.50 -39.49 -6.20
N ASP A 454 35.53 -40.35 -6.50
CA ASP A 454 35.68 -41.79 -6.71
C ASP A 454 35.15 -42.26 -8.07
N ILE A 455 35.68 -41.74 -9.18
CA ILE A 455 35.65 -42.51 -10.44
C ILE A 455 37.04 -43.13 -10.61
N PRO A 456 37.18 -44.46 -10.45
CA PRO A 456 38.42 -45.15 -10.77
C PRO A 456 38.80 -44.85 -12.22
N LEU A 457 40.02 -44.39 -12.43
CA LEU A 457 40.56 -43.99 -13.75
C LEU A 457 40.78 -45.18 -14.70
N ASP A 458 40.32 -46.39 -14.37
CA ASP A 458 40.36 -47.56 -15.25
C ASP A 458 38.99 -47.79 -15.91
N GLY A 459 38.93 -47.49 -17.21
CA GLY A 459 37.73 -47.49 -18.06
C GLY A 459 37.06 -48.84 -18.33
N HIS A 460 37.03 -49.76 -17.38
CA HIS A 460 36.45 -51.09 -17.54
C HIS A 460 35.26 -51.41 -16.61
N ASN A 461 34.96 -50.58 -15.60
CA ASN A 461 33.89 -50.88 -14.63
C ASN A 461 32.95 -49.70 -14.27
N ALA A 462 32.70 -48.78 -15.21
CA ALA A 462 31.63 -47.79 -15.01
C ALA A 462 30.24 -48.47 -15.01
N PRO A 463 29.36 -48.21 -14.04
CA PRO A 463 27.99 -48.74 -14.05
C PRO A 463 27.25 -48.17 -15.26
N ARG A 464 26.79 -49.04 -16.16
CA ARG A 464 25.93 -48.62 -17.27
C ARG A 464 24.59 -48.13 -16.71
N PRO A 465 24.07 -46.97 -17.15
CA PRO A 465 22.71 -46.59 -16.80
C PRO A 465 21.74 -47.66 -17.33
N PRO A 466 20.62 -47.90 -16.63
CA PRO A 466 19.66 -48.93 -17.05
C PRO A 466 19.18 -48.63 -18.47
N GLU A 467 19.24 -49.63 -19.36
CA GLU A 467 18.68 -49.55 -20.71
C GLU A 467 17.16 -49.37 -20.62
N ILE A 468 16.70 -48.13 -20.64
CA ILE A 468 15.29 -47.83 -20.90
C ILE A 468 15.08 -48.02 -22.39
N ARG A 469 14.61 -49.20 -22.80
CA ARG A 469 14.15 -49.40 -24.18
C ARG A 469 12.97 -48.44 -24.45
N PRO A 470 12.95 -47.77 -25.61
CA PRO A 470 11.80 -46.94 -25.98
C PRO A 470 10.53 -47.81 -26.06
N PRO A 471 9.35 -47.28 -25.69
CA PRO A 471 8.10 -47.98 -25.96
C PRO A 471 8.01 -48.23 -27.47
N GLY A 472 7.67 -49.47 -27.85
CA GLY A 472 7.52 -49.85 -29.25
C GLY A 472 6.49 -48.96 -29.97
N PRO A 473 6.59 -48.81 -31.30
CA PRO A 473 5.70 -47.94 -32.05
C PRO A 473 4.22 -48.34 -31.88
N PRO A 474 3.29 -47.37 -31.89
CA PRO A 474 1.86 -47.67 -31.79
C PRO A 474 1.44 -48.52 -32.99
N ARG A 475 0.79 -49.66 -32.71
CA ARG A 475 0.15 -50.48 -33.74
C ARG A 475 -1.08 -49.73 -34.27
N TRP A 476 -0.99 -49.20 -35.47
CA TRP A 476 -2.14 -48.68 -36.20
C TRP A 476 -2.76 -49.79 -37.08
N GLY A 477 -3.87 -50.35 -36.60
CA GLY A 477 -5.04 -50.78 -37.38
C GLY A 477 -5.05 -52.13 -38.12
N ALA A 478 -5.96 -53.01 -37.70
CA ALA A 478 -7.05 -53.50 -38.56
C ALA A 478 -8.33 -53.51 -37.73
#